data_AF-A0A4Y2TS42-F1
#
_entry.id   AF-A0A4Y2TS42-F1
#
_cell.length_a   1.000
_cell.length_b   1.000
_cell.length_c   1.000
_cell.angle_alpha   90.00
_cell.angle_beta   90.00
_cell.angle_gamma   90.00
#
_symmetry.space_group_name_H-M   'P 1'
#
loop_
_entity.id
_entity.type
_entity.pdbx_description
1 polymer ?
#
loop_
_entity_poly.entity_id
_entity_poly.type
_entity_poly.pdbx_seq_one_letter_code
_entity_poly.pdbx_strand_id
1 'polypeptide(L)'
;MALAPLNPKQPTNQLHNSDHFPLTLNDNRNNHFDSNRPERYVFAAANWAKFARLAAITTNMIENSSIDEAVYAITKVMNDAANAAIPKTHTSGRKQNKPWWNQDCQMALNRQDKAWSIFRRYPTTSNLTAFKMARAEFRRIRRRSERASWISYISTITYSTSSYKLWQKVKKASGASISNSISVLNVIGQTVSSPRNIANSIASTLSDTSSSRNYTSTFLNHKSEVEKQTLNFSSQSYLQYNSNFSYQEFQSCLSTVHKSSPGPDNISYLMIQNLTSVSQKNLLRLFNRIWNEHYFPTLWLYIVFSFSFHLACFFRPQLCFMD
;
A
#
# COMPACT_ATOMS: atom_id res chain seq x y z
N MET A 1 28.52 -4.84 -29.94
CA MET A 1 27.53 -3.79 -29.61
C MET A 1 26.27 -4.08 -30.41
N ALA A 2 25.39 -4.95 -29.90
CA ALA A 2 24.22 -5.41 -30.65
C ALA A 2 23.09 -4.38 -30.52
N LEU A 3 22.70 -3.77 -31.64
CA LEU A 3 21.50 -2.94 -31.73
C LEU A 3 20.28 -3.86 -31.59
N ALA A 4 19.49 -3.66 -30.54
CA ALA A 4 18.27 -4.43 -30.33
C ALA A 4 17.21 -4.09 -31.40
N PRO A 5 16.36 -5.05 -31.79
CA PRO A 5 15.33 -4.82 -32.80
C PRO A 5 14.21 -3.97 -32.21
N LEU A 6 14.22 -2.67 -32.52
CA LEU A 6 13.08 -1.81 -32.29
C LEU A 6 12.12 -1.99 -33.48
N ASN A 7 10.94 -2.55 -33.25
CA ASN A 7 9.89 -2.64 -34.28
C ASN A 7 9.11 -1.31 -34.31
N PRO A 8 9.22 -0.49 -35.37
CA PRO A 8 8.45 0.73 -35.47
C PRO A 8 6.97 0.41 -35.74
N LYS A 9 6.06 0.96 -34.92
CA LYS A 9 4.63 1.02 -35.29
C LYS A 9 4.34 2.26 -36.15
N GLN A 10 3.20 2.19 -36.85
CA GLN A 10 2.60 3.26 -37.66
C GLN A 10 2.65 4.62 -36.94
N PRO A 11 2.84 5.74 -37.67
CA PRO A 11 2.88 7.08 -37.09
C PRO A 11 1.61 7.36 -36.29
N THR A 12 1.77 7.98 -35.11
CA THR A 12 0.62 8.37 -34.29
C THR A 12 -0.25 9.39 -35.03
N ASN A 13 -1.58 9.30 -34.87
CA ASN A 13 -2.53 10.21 -35.53
C ASN A 13 -2.58 11.63 -34.89
N GLN A 14 -1.66 11.95 -33.97
CA GLN A 14 -1.63 13.19 -33.19
C GLN A 14 -0.23 13.81 -33.24
N LEU A 15 -0.12 15.10 -33.57
CA LEU A 15 1.17 15.81 -33.65
C LEU A 15 1.81 16.11 -32.28
N HIS A 16 1.09 15.98 -31.17
CA HIS A 16 1.59 16.28 -29.81
C HIS A 16 2.35 17.62 -29.66
N ASN A 17 1.97 18.65 -30.43
CA ASN A 17 2.64 19.96 -30.52
C ASN A 17 4.02 19.99 -31.20
N SER A 18 4.48 18.87 -31.77
CA SER A 18 5.60 18.81 -32.70
C SER A 18 5.15 19.18 -34.12
N ASP A 19 6.10 19.44 -35.01
CA ASP A 19 5.87 19.60 -36.45
C ASP A 19 6.01 18.26 -37.22
N HIS A 20 6.40 17.19 -36.50
CA HIS A 20 6.44 15.81 -37.01
C HIS A 20 5.54 14.88 -36.19
N PHE A 21 4.95 13.87 -36.84
CA PHE A 21 4.25 12.80 -36.15
C PHE A 21 5.26 11.93 -35.37
N PRO A 22 5.10 11.75 -34.06
CA PRO A 22 6.02 10.91 -33.31
C PRO A 22 5.88 9.44 -33.73
N LEU A 23 7.03 8.80 -33.87
CA LEU A 23 7.18 7.36 -34.01
C LEU A 23 7.22 6.74 -32.61
N THR A 24 6.29 5.82 -32.34
CA THR A 24 6.30 5.04 -31.10
C THR A 24 7.26 3.86 -31.26
N LEU A 25 8.33 3.86 -30.47
CA LEU A 25 9.26 2.74 -30.35
C LEU A 25 8.93 1.97 -29.07
N ASN A 26 8.64 0.68 -29.19
CA ASN A 26 8.49 -0.20 -28.03
C ASN A 26 9.85 -0.83 -27.74
N ASP A 27 10.39 -0.58 -26.56
CA ASP A 27 11.53 -1.34 -26.05
C ASP A 27 11.01 -2.54 -25.27
N ASN A 28 11.07 -3.72 -25.88
CA ASN A 28 10.68 -4.98 -25.24
C ASN A 28 11.73 -5.50 -24.22
N ARG A 29 12.87 -4.82 -24.05
CA ARG A 29 13.94 -5.24 -23.13
C ARG A 29 13.70 -4.83 -21.69
N ASN A 30 12.86 -3.80 -21.48
CA ASN A 30 12.26 -3.56 -20.17
C ASN A 30 10.87 -4.18 -20.22
N ASN A 31 10.72 -5.35 -19.58
CA ASN A 31 9.51 -5.56 -18.79
C ASN A 31 9.44 -4.33 -17.91
N HIS A 32 8.58 -3.36 -18.27
CA HIS A 32 8.21 -2.33 -17.33
C HIS A 32 7.95 -3.08 -16.03
N PHE A 33 8.69 -2.74 -14.97
CA PHE A 33 8.24 -3.08 -13.65
C PHE A 33 6.87 -2.44 -13.59
N ASP A 34 5.84 -3.22 -13.88
CA ASP A 34 4.49 -2.89 -13.51
C ASP A 34 4.63 -2.66 -12.02
N SER A 35 4.66 -1.38 -11.65
CA SER A 35 4.41 -0.95 -10.30
C SER A 35 2.92 -1.24 -10.05
N ASN A 36 2.52 -2.50 -10.20
CA ASN A 36 1.28 -3.04 -9.72
C ASN A 36 1.45 -2.98 -8.21
N ARG A 37 1.16 -1.79 -7.68
CA ARG A 37 0.89 -1.64 -6.27
C ARG A 37 -0.13 -2.72 -5.96
N PRO A 38 0.10 -3.53 -4.92
CA PRO A 38 -0.86 -4.55 -4.55
C PRO A 38 -2.23 -3.90 -4.42
N GLU A 39 -3.25 -4.58 -4.92
CA GLU A 39 -4.63 -4.11 -4.81
C GLU A 39 -4.94 -3.89 -3.32
N ARG A 40 -5.44 -2.70 -2.98
CA ARG A 40 -5.82 -2.35 -1.61
C ARG A 40 -7.30 -2.11 -1.54
N TYR A 41 -7.94 -2.52 -0.46
CA TYR A 41 -9.33 -2.17 -0.18
C TYR A 41 -9.49 -0.66 -0.02
N VAL A 42 -10.49 -0.09 -0.70
CA VAL A 42 -10.86 1.32 -0.59
C VAL A 42 -11.96 1.46 0.45
N PHE A 43 -11.56 1.53 1.73
CA PHE A 43 -12.50 1.59 2.86
C PHE A 43 -13.45 2.78 2.83
N ALA A 44 -13.08 3.89 2.18
CA ALA A 44 -13.94 5.06 2.03
C ALA A 44 -15.17 4.80 1.13
N ALA A 45 -15.10 3.80 0.25
CA ALA A 45 -16.19 3.41 -0.64
C ALA A 45 -16.81 2.05 -0.24
N ALA A 46 -16.55 1.58 0.99
CA ALA A 46 -17.04 0.31 1.49
C ALA A 46 -18.55 0.36 1.78
N ASN A 47 -19.26 -0.70 1.40
CA ASN A 47 -20.62 -0.94 1.88
C ASN A 47 -20.58 -1.74 3.19
N TRP A 48 -20.48 -1.04 4.32
CA TRP A 48 -20.36 -1.66 5.64
C TRP A 48 -21.58 -2.47 6.06
N ALA A 49 -22.79 -2.08 5.65
CA ALA A 49 -24.00 -2.85 5.93
C ALA A 49 -23.96 -4.22 5.23
N LYS A 50 -23.55 -4.25 3.95
CA LYS A 50 -23.35 -5.50 3.20
C LYS A 50 -22.21 -6.33 3.81
N PHE A 51 -21.10 -5.69 4.17
CA PHE A 51 -19.97 -6.35 4.82
C PHE A 51 -20.39 -7.02 6.13
N ALA A 52 -21.02 -6.29 7.05
CA ALA A 52 -21.45 -6.80 8.35
C ALA A 52 -22.40 -7.99 8.23
N ARG A 53 -23.29 -7.97 7.22
CA ARG A 53 -24.22 -9.08 6.95
C ARG A 53 -23.51 -10.34 6.42
N LEU A 54 -22.49 -10.17 5.58
CA LEU A 54 -21.76 -11.29 4.98
C LEU A 54 -20.66 -11.84 5.91
N ALA A 55 -20.04 -10.98 6.71
CA ALA A 55 -19.00 -11.34 7.69
C ALA A 55 -19.61 -11.84 9.02
N ALA A 56 -20.58 -12.76 8.92
CA ALA A 56 -21.23 -13.36 10.08
C ALA A 56 -20.35 -14.49 10.65
N ILE A 57 -19.77 -14.25 11.82
CA ILE A 57 -18.98 -15.25 12.54
C ILE A 57 -19.93 -16.01 13.47
N THR A 58 -20.00 -17.33 13.34
CA THR A 58 -20.87 -18.19 14.16
C THR A 58 -20.09 -18.93 15.23
N THR A 59 -20.76 -19.34 16.30
CA THR A 59 -20.14 -20.12 17.40
C THR A 59 -19.62 -21.48 16.93
N ASN A 60 -20.34 -22.13 16.00
CA ASN A 60 -19.95 -23.42 15.43
C ASN A 60 -18.60 -23.37 14.70
N MET A 61 -18.23 -22.22 14.11
CA MET A 61 -16.92 -22.01 13.48
C MET A 61 -15.77 -21.95 14.49
N ILE A 62 -16.08 -21.76 15.79
CA ILE A 62 -15.10 -21.57 16.85
C ILE A 62 -15.06 -22.77 17.79
N GLU A 63 -16.19 -23.36 18.15
CA GLU A 63 -16.25 -24.35 19.23
C GLU A 63 -15.97 -25.79 18.74
N ASN A 64 -16.24 -26.10 17.47
CA ASN A 64 -16.23 -27.48 16.96
C ASN A 64 -14.97 -27.86 16.14
N SER A 65 -13.99 -26.97 16.04
CA SER A 65 -12.79 -27.16 15.21
C SER A 65 -11.51 -26.90 16.01
N SER A 66 -10.36 -27.23 15.43
CA SER A 66 -9.08 -26.75 15.98
C SER A 66 -9.00 -25.21 15.91
N ILE A 67 -8.11 -24.61 16.72
CA ILE A 67 -7.87 -23.15 16.68
C ILE A 67 -7.42 -22.70 15.28
N ASP A 68 -6.55 -23.46 14.63
CA ASP A 68 -6.06 -23.14 13.29
C ASP A 68 -7.19 -23.15 12.25
N GLU A 69 -8.05 -24.16 12.28
CA GLU A 69 -9.23 -24.25 11.40
C GLU A 69 -10.21 -23.09 11.67
N ALA A 70 -10.42 -22.73 12.94
CA ALA A 70 -11.29 -21.63 13.32
C ALA A 70 -10.75 -20.29 12.80
N VAL A 71 -9.45 -20.03 12.98
CA VAL A 71 -8.77 -18.82 12.47
C VAL A 71 -8.83 -18.77 10.95
N TYR A 72 -8.59 -19.88 10.26
CA TYR A 72 -8.70 -19.96 8.81
C TYR A 72 -10.14 -19.68 8.33
N ALA A 73 -11.14 -20.30 8.95
CA ALA A 73 -12.55 -20.12 8.59
C ALA A 73 -13.00 -18.67 8.76
N ILE A 74 -12.64 -18.03 9.89
CA ILE A 74 -12.95 -16.62 10.13
C ILE A 74 -12.25 -15.72 9.12
N THR A 75 -10.96 -15.96 8.87
CA THR A 75 -10.16 -15.19 7.91
C THR A 75 -10.76 -15.27 6.52
N LYS A 76 -11.19 -16.45 6.11
CA LYS A 76 -11.85 -16.69 4.82
C LYS A 76 -13.18 -15.94 4.72
N VAL A 77 -14.07 -16.08 5.72
CA VAL A 77 -15.36 -15.38 5.74
C VAL A 77 -15.19 -13.86 5.69
N MET A 78 -14.23 -13.31 6.45
CA MET A 78 -13.95 -11.88 6.44
C MET A 78 -13.43 -11.40 5.08
N ASN A 79 -12.53 -12.15 4.45
CA ASN A 79 -12.00 -11.82 3.13
C ASN A 79 -13.06 -11.93 2.03
N ASP A 80 -13.89 -12.97 2.04
CA ASP A 80 -14.96 -13.14 1.06
C ASP A 80 -16.02 -12.03 1.19
N ALA A 81 -16.39 -11.66 2.42
CA ALA A 81 -17.26 -10.53 2.69
C ALA A 81 -16.63 -9.20 2.23
N ALA A 82 -15.34 -8.99 2.49
CA ALA A 82 -14.61 -7.80 2.06
C ALA A 82 -14.54 -7.70 0.53
N ASN A 83 -14.21 -8.80 -0.16
CA ASN A 83 -14.19 -8.86 -1.63
C ASN A 83 -15.57 -8.55 -2.24
N ALA A 84 -16.66 -8.95 -1.58
CA ALA A 84 -18.02 -8.69 -2.06
C ALA A 84 -18.55 -7.28 -1.73
N ALA A 85 -18.03 -6.62 -0.69
CA ALA A 85 -18.60 -5.39 -0.16
C ALA A 85 -17.68 -4.15 -0.25
N ILE A 86 -16.38 -4.35 -0.49
CA ILE A 86 -15.38 -3.29 -0.49
C ILE A 86 -14.64 -3.29 -1.83
N PRO A 87 -14.74 -2.20 -2.62
CA PRO A 87 -14.02 -2.12 -3.88
C PRO A 87 -12.51 -2.06 -3.62
N LYS A 88 -11.74 -2.69 -4.51
CA LYS A 88 -10.28 -2.63 -4.51
C LYS A 88 -9.77 -1.50 -5.39
N THR A 89 -8.60 -0.96 -5.07
CA THR A 89 -7.93 0.04 -5.90
C THR A 89 -7.59 -0.58 -7.25
N HIS A 90 -8.19 -0.06 -8.32
CA HIS A 90 -7.73 -0.38 -9.66
C HIS A 90 -6.36 0.27 -9.90
N THR A 91 -5.40 -0.50 -10.40
CA THR A 91 -4.13 0.00 -10.93
C THR A 91 -4.33 0.70 -12.28
N SER A 92 -5.38 1.51 -12.43
CA SER A 92 -5.40 2.45 -13.55
C SER A 92 -4.28 3.45 -13.27
N GLY A 93 -3.22 3.42 -14.10
CA GLY A 93 -2.07 4.30 -13.96
C GLY A 93 -2.55 5.70 -13.62
N ARG A 94 -2.09 6.24 -12.48
CA ARG A 94 -2.54 7.55 -12.00
C ARG A 94 -2.52 8.49 -13.19
N LYS A 95 -3.69 8.96 -13.64
CA LYS A 95 -3.73 10.14 -14.51
C LYS A 95 -2.92 11.16 -13.74
N GLN A 96 -1.79 11.60 -14.31
CA GLN A 96 -1.02 12.64 -13.66
C GLN A 96 -1.97 13.82 -13.56
N ASN A 97 -2.52 14.05 -12.36
CA ASN A 97 -3.35 15.20 -12.10
C ASN A 97 -2.40 16.38 -12.14
N LYS A 98 -2.27 16.97 -13.32
CA LYS A 98 -1.48 18.17 -13.52
C LYS A 98 -2.22 19.26 -12.74
N PRO A 99 -1.64 19.83 -11.66
CA PRO A 99 -2.36 20.79 -10.81
C PRO A 99 -2.81 22.06 -11.54
N TRP A 100 -2.25 22.30 -12.73
CA TRP A 100 -2.59 23.38 -13.63
C TRP A 100 -3.67 23.04 -14.66
N TRP A 101 -4.12 21.78 -14.76
CA TRP A 101 -5.17 21.39 -15.70
C TRP A 101 -6.54 21.81 -15.16
N ASN A 102 -7.19 22.72 -15.85
CA ASN A 102 -8.52 23.24 -15.50
C ASN A 102 -9.50 23.10 -16.68
N GLN A 103 -10.75 23.49 -16.44
CA GLN A 103 -11.81 23.42 -17.46
C GLN A 103 -11.45 24.22 -18.73
N ASP A 104 -10.76 25.36 -18.59
CA ASP A 104 -10.31 26.17 -19.72
C ASP A 104 -9.29 25.42 -20.60
N CYS A 105 -8.33 24.73 -19.98
CA CYS A 105 -7.38 23.87 -20.69
C CYS A 105 -8.12 22.74 -21.45
N GLN A 106 -9.13 22.13 -20.83
CA GLN A 106 -9.91 21.07 -21.46
C GLN A 106 -10.73 21.61 -22.65
N MET A 107 -11.41 22.75 -22.48
CA MET A 107 -12.18 23.38 -23.56
C MET A 107 -11.29 23.79 -24.73
N ALA A 108 -10.11 24.37 -24.44
CA ALA A 108 -9.16 24.77 -25.46
C ALA A 108 -8.58 23.58 -26.22
N LEU A 109 -8.28 22.47 -25.53
CA LEU A 109 -7.86 21.21 -26.16
C LEU A 109 -8.96 20.67 -27.07
N ASN A 110 -10.21 20.60 -26.59
CA ASN A 110 -11.34 20.11 -27.39
C ASN A 110 -11.54 20.96 -28.67
N ARG A 111 -11.36 22.29 -28.59
CA ARG A 111 -11.41 23.18 -29.76
C ARG A 111 -10.27 22.90 -30.73
N GLN A 112 -9.06 22.69 -30.23
CA GLN A 112 -7.90 22.29 -31.04
C GLN A 112 -8.15 20.96 -31.75
N ASP A 113 -8.63 19.94 -31.03
CA ASP A 113 -8.90 18.60 -31.57
C ASP A 113 -10.02 18.62 -32.60
N LYS A 114 -11.07 19.42 -32.37
CA LYS A 114 -12.14 19.64 -33.35
C LYS A 114 -11.61 20.29 -34.62
N ALA A 115 -10.82 21.36 -34.50
CA ALA A 115 -10.22 22.02 -35.66
C ALA A 115 -9.24 21.10 -36.42
N TRP A 116 -8.48 20.28 -35.69
CA TRP A 116 -7.62 19.24 -36.28
C TRP A 116 -8.43 18.20 -37.05
N SER A 117 -9.52 17.70 -36.47
CA SER A 117 -10.40 16.72 -37.11
C SER A 117 -11.01 17.25 -38.40
N ILE A 118 -11.47 18.51 -38.39
CA ILE A 118 -12.01 19.19 -39.57
C ILE A 118 -10.93 19.36 -40.64
N PHE A 119 -9.76 19.87 -40.30
CA PHE A 119 -8.65 20.05 -41.24
C PHE A 119 -8.18 18.71 -41.84
N ARG A 120 -8.10 17.65 -41.03
CA ARG A 120 -7.71 16.31 -41.47
C ARG A 120 -8.69 15.73 -42.48
N ARG A 121 -10.00 15.96 -42.31
CA ARG A 121 -11.05 15.50 -43.24
C ARG A 121 -11.15 16.38 -44.48
N TYR A 122 -10.95 17.68 -44.32
CA TYR A 122 -11.11 18.69 -45.36
C TYR A 122 -9.91 19.66 -45.37
N PRO A 123 -8.80 19.29 -46.03
CA PRO A 123 -7.54 20.05 -45.98
C PRO A 123 -7.58 21.29 -46.87
N THR A 124 -8.25 22.34 -46.41
CA THR A 124 -8.29 23.67 -47.05
C THR A 124 -7.42 24.68 -46.30
N THR A 125 -6.99 25.75 -46.97
CA THR A 125 -6.19 26.84 -46.36
C THR A 125 -6.92 27.51 -45.20
N SER A 126 -8.25 27.66 -45.31
CA SER A 126 -9.10 28.19 -44.24
C SER A 126 -9.08 27.27 -43.01
N ASN A 127 -9.26 25.96 -43.20
CA ASN A 127 -9.24 24.97 -42.12
C ASN A 127 -7.85 24.85 -41.46
N LEU A 128 -6.77 24.96 -42.24
CA LEU A 128 -5.41 25.00 -41.71
C LEU A 128 -5.18 26.23 -40.82
N THR A 129 -5.69 27.40 -41.24
CA THR A 129 -5.58 28.65 -40.49
C THR A 129 -6.35 28.54 -39.17
N ALA A 130 -7.58 28.02 -39.22
CA ALA A 130 -8.40 27.77 -38.04
C ALA A 130 -7.73 26.81 -37.04
N PHE A 131 -7.12 25.72 -37.53
CA PHE A 131 -6.35 24.81 -36.68
C PHE A 131 -5.12 25.49 -36.06
N LYS A 132 -4.37 26.27 -36.83
CA LYS A 132 -3.20 27.02 -36.32
C LYS A 132 -3.60 28.01 -35.22
N MET A 133 -4.71 28.73 -35.40
CA MET A 133 -5.27 29.64 -34.40
C MET A 133 -5.68 28.89 -33.12
N ALA A 134 -6.43 27.78 -33.25
CA ALA A 134 -6.84 26.96 -32.11
C ALA A 134 -5.63 26.36 -31.36
N ARG A 135 -4.59 25.94 -32.09
CA ARG A 135 -3.32 25.44 -31.53
C ARG A 135 -2.57 26.54 -30.76
N ALA A 136 -2.51 27.75 -31.30
CA ALA A 136 -1.88 28.89 -30.62
C ALA A 136 -2.62 29.28 -29.34
N GLU A 137 -3.95 29.29 -29.38
CA GLU A 137 -4.78 29.60 -28.23
C GLU A 137 -4.66 28.55 -27.12
N PHE A 138 -4.70 27.26 -27.47
CA PHE A 138 -4.42 26.18 -26.52
C PHE A 138 -3.05 26.35 -25.84
N ARG A 139 -1.99 26.65 -26.62
CA ARG A 139 -0.65 26.91 -26.06
C ARG A 139 -0.62 28.12 -25.12
N ARG A 140 -1.41 29.16 -25.40
CA ARG A 140 -1.52 30.36 -24.55
C ARG A 140 -2.23 30.04 -23.23
N ILE A 141 -3.39 29.40 -23.30
CA ILE A 141 -4.17 28.99 -22.13
C ILE A 141 -3.37 28.03 -21.26
N ARG A 142 -2.70 27.02 -21.85
CA ARG A 142 -1.86 26.07 -21.12
C ARG A 142 -0.77 26.78 -20.31
N ARG A 143 0.00 27.66 -20.95
CA ARG A 143 1.06 28.44 -20.28
C ARG A 143 0.51 29.35 -19.17
N ARG A 144 -0.65 29.97 -19.39
CA ARG A 144 -1.32 30.79 -18.39
C ARG A 144 -1.74 29.96 -17.17
N SER A 145 -2.39 28.82 -17.37
CA SER A 145 -2.84 27.93 -16.30
C SER A 145 -1.65 27.31 -15.54
N GLU A 146 -0.59 26.90 -16.24
CA GLU A 146 0.69 26.45 -15.65
C GLU A 146 1.25 27.53 -14.72
N ARG A 147 1.35 28.78 -15.19
CA ARG A 147 1.86 29.90 -14.40
C ARG A 147 0.95 30.25 -13.21
N ALA A 148 -0.36 30.29 -13.40
CA ALA A 148 -1.30 30.63 -12.33
C ALA A 148 -1.30 29.59 -11.21
N SER A 149 -1.32 28.31 -11.57
CA SER A 149 -1.19 27.20 -10.62
C SER A 149 0.14 27.28 -9.87
N TRP A 150 1.22 27.62 -10.56
CA TRP A 150 2.53 27.81 -9.94
C TRP A 150 2.57 28.96 -8.93
N ILE A 151 2.04 30.12 -9.29
CA ILE A 151 1.95 31.29 -8.39
C ILE A 151 1.13 30.94 -7.15
N SER A 152 -0.02 30.29 -7.32
CA SER A 152 -0.88 29.83 -6.21
C SER A 152 -0.17 28.81 -5.32
N TYR A 153 0.62 27.89 -5.90
CA TYR A 153 1.38 26.94 -5.11
C TYR A 153 2.47 27.61 -4.29
N ILE A 154 3.21 28.57 -4.85
CA ILE A 154 4.25 29.32 -4.13
C ILE A 154 3.66 30.23 -3.05
N SER A 155 2.49 30.84 -3.27
CA SER A 155 1.84 31.68 -2.26
C SER A 155 1.45 30.91 -0.99
N THR A 156 1.42 29.58 -1.02
CA THR A 156 1.25 28.75 0.19
C THR A 156 2.51 28.63 1.05
N ILE A 157 3.63 29.24 0.64
CA ILE A 157 4.86 29.32 1.42
C ILE A 157 4.82 30.60 2.24
N THR A 158 4.56 30.44 3.53
CA THR A 158 4.51 31.52 4.52
C THR A 158 5.68 31.41 5.50
N TYR A 159 5.88 32.43 6.34
CA TYR A 159 6.90 32.41 7.40
C TYR A 159 6.74 31.24 8.40
N SER A 160 5.52 30.69 8.52
CA SER A 160 5.21 29.53 9.35
C SER A 160 5.51 28.17 8.68
N THR A 161 5.99 28.18 7.43
CA THR A 161 6.36 26.95 6.72
C THR A 161 7.72 26.46 7.22
N SER A 162 7.77 25.22 7.73
CA SER A 162 9.04 24.63 8.19
C SER A 162 10.07 24.49 7.06
N SER A 163 11.36 24.57 7.41
CA SER A 163 12.48 24.39 6.48
C SER A 163 12.38 23.10 5.65
N TYR A 164 11.96 22.00 6.28
CA TYR A 164 11.71 20.72 5.59
C TYR A 164 10.63 20.84 4.50
N LYS A 165 9.46 21.40 4.84
CA LYS A 165 8.36 21.58 3.88
C LYS A 165 8.74 22.54 2.76
N LEU A 166 9.50 23.60 3.07
CA LEU A 166 10.05 24.53 2.09
C LEU A 166 10.95 23.79 1.09
N TRP A 167 11.93 23.03 1.57
CA TRP A 167 12.84 22.27 0.71
C TRP A 167 12.13 21.21 -0.14
N GLN A 168 11.09 20.55 0.39
CA GLN A 168 10.25 19.68 -0.43
C GLN A 168 9.53 20.42 -1.56
N LYS A 169 9.02 21.62 -1.30
CA LYS A 169 8.36 22.44 -2.32
C LYS A 169 9.37 22.92 -3.38
N VAL A 170 10.57 23.32 -2.99
CA VAL A 170 11.67 23.71 -3.89
C VAL A 170 12.12 22.54 -4.76
N LYS A 171 12.30 21.34 -4.20
CA LYS A 171 12.67 20.14 -4.98
C LYS A 171 11.61 19.76 -6.01
N LYS A 172 10.32 19.90 -5.66
CA LYS A 172 9.22 19.73 -6.61
C LYS A 172 9.23 20.81 -7.71
N ALA A 173 9.63 22.03 -7.37
CA ALA A 173 9.76 23.15 -8.31
C ALA A 173 10.81 22.89 -9.40
N SER A 174 11.95 22.35 -9.00
CA SER A 174 13.08 22.09 -9.91
C SER A 174 12.89 20.85 -10.77
N GLY A 175 11.76 20.14 -10.64
CA GLY A 175 11.53 18.87 -11.34
C GLY A 175 12.44 17.73 -10.86
N ALA A 176 13.19 17.94 -9.78
CA ALA A 176 14.02 16.90 -9.17
C ALA A 176 13.10 15.83 -8.57
N SER A 177 13.05 14.66 -9.21
CA SER A 177 12.33 13.50 -8.69
C SER A 177 12.87 13.13 -7.32
N ILE A 178 12.01 13.18 -6.30
CA ILE A 178 12.33 12.65 -4.97
C ILE A 178 12.05 11.15 -5.02
N SER A 179 12.86 10.39 -5.76
CA SER A 179 12.84 8.93 -5.63
C SER A 179 13.85 8.55 -4.55
N ASN A 180 13.38 8.32 -3.33
CA ASN A 180 14.18 7.67 -2.28
C ASN A 180 14.30 6.15 -2.52
N SER A 181 14.00 5.67 -3.72
CA SER A 181 14.11 4.25 -4.05
C SER A 181 15.57 3.89 -4.22
N ILE A 182 16.06 2.96 -3.41
CA ILE A 182 17.34 2.29 -3.65
C ILE A 182 17.16 1.49 -4.95
N SER A 183 17.74 2.01 -6.04
CA SER A 183 17.69 1.37 -7.35
C SER A 183 18.83 0.37 -7.56
N VAL A 184 19.89 0.50 -6.76
CA VAL A 184 21.10 -0.30 -6.86
C VAL A 184 21.70 -0.51 -5.47
N LEU A 185 22.09 -1.74 -5.16
CA LEU A 185 22.82 -2.14 -3.96
C LEU A 185 24.11 -2.83 -4.40
N ASN A 186 25.25 -2.50 -3.77
CA ASN A 186 26.50 -3.23 -3.98
C ASN A 186 26.74 -4.17 -2.81
N VAL A 187 26.76 -5.47 -3.08
CA VAL A 187 26.97 -6.52 -2.08
C VAL A 187 28.19 -7.31 -2.51
N ILE A 188 29.29 -7.22 -1.75
CA ILE A 188 30.53 -7.99 -1.97
C ILE A 188 31.02 -7.86 -3.43
N GLY A 189 31.03 -6.63 -3.97
CA GLY A 189 31.47 -6.34 -5.33
C GLY A 189 30.47 -6.65 -6.44
N GLN A 190 29.30 -7.25 -6.12
CA GLN A 190 28.23 -7.49 -7.09
C GLN A 190 27.16 -6.39 -7.03
N THR A 191 26.79 -5.88 -8.20
CA THR A 191 25.77 -4.83 -8.34
C THR A 191 24.39 -5.47 -8.51
N VAL A 192 23.53 -5.29 -7.52
CA VAL A 192 22.15 -5.80 -7.51
C VAL A 192 21.18 -4.65 -7.81
N SER A 193 20.41 -4.78 -8.89
CA SER A 193 19.46 -3.76 -9.36
C SER A 193 17.98 -4.17 -9.26
N SER A 194 17.70 -5.46 -9.07
CA SER A 194 16.34 -5.99 -8.89
C SER A 194 15.82 -5.63 -7.49
N PRO A 195 14.64 -4.96 -7.33
CA PRO A 195 14.08 -4.64 -6.02
C PRO A 195 13.89 -5.84 -5.11
N ARG A 196 13.49 -6.99 -5.67
CA ARG A 196 13.36 -8.25 -4.91
C ARG A 196 14.71 -8.72 -4.39
N ASN A 197 15.73 -8.66 -5.24
CA ASN A 197 17.07 -9.09 -4.85
C ASN A 197 17.69 -8.10 -3.86
N ILE A 198 17.47 -6.79 -4.02
CA ILE A 198 17.88 -5.77 -3.04
C ILE A 198 17.23 -6.08 -1.68
N ALA A 199 15.92 -6.34 -1.63
CA ALA A 199 15.22 -6.68 -0.40
C ALA A 199 15.77 -7.98 0.24
N ASN A 200 15.99 -9.02 -0.57
CA ASN A 200 16.57 -10.27 -0.10
C ASN A 200 18.00 -10.09 0.42
N SER A 201 18.83 -9.28 -0.25
CA SER A 201 20.19 -8.96 0.19
C SER A 201 20.18 -8.24 1.53
N ILE A 202 19.30 -7.25 1.71
CA ILE A 202 19.13 -6.55 2.99
C ILE A 202 18.67 -7.53 4.08
N ALA A 203 17.68 -8.38 3.78
CA ALA A 203 17.20 -9.40 4.70
C ALA A 203 18.31 -10.39 5.09
N SER A 204 19.13 -10.82 4.13
CA SER A 204 20.28 -11.69 4.37
C SER A 204 21.30 -11.00 5.26
N THR A 205 21.70 -9.75 4.96
CA THR A 205 22.67 -9.03 5.80
C THR A 205 22.15 -8.81 7.22
N LEU A 206 20.86 -8.55 7.40
CA LEU A 206 20.24 -8.43 8.72
C LEU A 206 20.21 -9.79 9.43
N SER A 207 19.81 -10.85 8.75
CA SER A 207 19.82 -12.22 9.28
C SER A 207 21.23 -12.64 9.69
N ASP A 208 22.24 -12.31 8.89
CA ASP A 208 23.63 -12.61 9.19
C ASP A 208 24.14 -11.77 10.36
N THR A 209 23.75 -10.49 10.46
CA THR A 209 24.12 -9.60 11.59
C THR A 209 23.45 -10.03 12.90
N SER A 210 22.19 -10.47 12.83
CA SER A 210 21.40 -10.95 13.97
C SER A 210 21.59 -12.44 14.26
N SER A 211 22.39 -13.15 13.45
CA SER A 211 22.65 -14.57 13.63
C SER A 211 23.35 -14.84 14.95
N SER A 212 22.95 -15.90 15.65
CA SER A 212 23.58 -16.31 16.91
C SER A 212 25.08 -16.59 16.75
N ARG A 213 25.55 -16.88 15.53
CA ARG A 213 26.98 -17.03 15.18
C ARG A 213 27.84 -15.81 15.50
N ASN A 214 27.25 -14.62 15.64
CA ASN A 214 27.99 -13.39 15.96
C ASN A 214 28.16 -13.15 17.47
N TYR A 215 27.51 -13.95 18.31
CA TYR A 215 27.67 -13.84 19.75
C TYR A 215 28.93 -14.56 20.23
N THR A 216 29.46 -14.13 21.38
CA THR A 216 30.59 -14.81 22.01
C THR A 216 30.20 -16.21 22.47
N SER A 217 31.18 -17.13 22.54
CA SER A 217 30.96 -18.49 23.05
C SER A 217 30.38 -18.50 24.47
N THR A 218 30.80 -17.53 25.31
CA THR A 218 30.25 -17.34 26.66
C THR A 218 28.74 -17.05 26.65
N PHE A 219 28.28 -16.17 25.77
CA PHE A 219 26.86 -15.83 25.65
C PHE A 219 26.05 -16.96 25.03
N LEU A 220 26.60 -17.66 24.03
CA LEU A 220 25.92 -18.82 23.42
C LEU A 220 25.68 -19.94 24.41
N ASN A 221 26.67 -20.24 25.26
CA ASN A 221 26.52 -21.23 26.32
C ASN A 221 25.42 -20.79 27.29
N HIS A 222 25.47 -19.55 27.76
CA HIS A 222 24.44 -18.98 28.65
C HIS A 222 23.03 -19.05 28.02
N LYS A 223 22.87 -18.61 26.76
CA LYS A 223 21.62 -18.68 26.00
C LYS A 223 21.10 -20.12 25.92
N SER A 224 21.97 -21.08 25.59
CA SER A 224 21.56 -22.48 25.49
C SER A 224 21.15 -23.10 26.82
N GLU A 225 21.78 -22.70 27.92
CA GLU A 225 21.41 -23.16 29.27
C GLU A 225 20.10 -22.54 29.74
N VAL A 226 19.86 -21.26 29.43
CA VAL A 226 18.61 -20.57 29.77
C VAL A 226 17.44 -21.07 28.92
N GLU A 227 17.63 -21.24 27.60
CA GLU A 227 16.57 -21.72 26.69
C GLU A 227 16.16 -23.18 26.92
N LYS A 228 17.01 -23.99 27.59
CA LYS A 228 16.64 -25.33 28.07
C LYS A 228 15.61 -25.30 29.19
N GLN A 229 15.53 -24.20 29.95
CA GLN A 229 14.58 -24.08 31.03
C GLN A 229 13.20 -23.79 30.46
N THR A 230 12.28 -24.75 30.60
CA THR A 230 10.89 -24.52 30.26
C THR A 230 10.28 -23.55 31.26
N LEU A 231 9.81 -22.40 30.77
CA LEU A 231 9.13 -21.43 31.62
C LEU A 231 7.79 -22.02 32.08
N ASN A 232 7.63 -22.16 33.39
CA ASN A 232 6.37 -22.57 33.99
C ASN A 232 5.53 -21.32 34.34
N PHE A 233 4.50 -21.07 33.54
CA PHE A 233 3.58 -19.95 33.76
C PHE A 233 2.40 -20.29 34.70
N SER A 234 2.37 -21.50 35.29
CA SER A 234 1.33 -21.86 36.25
C SER A 234 1.52 -21.10 37.57
N SER A 235 0.50 -20.34 37.97
CA SER A 235 0.43 -19.67 39.27
C SER A 235 -0.76 -20.19 40.07
N GLN A 236 -0.55 -20.59 41.32
CA GLN A 236 -1.64 -20.92 42.25
C GLN A 236 -2.47 -19.68 42.65
N SER A 237 -1.94 -18.47 42.46
CA SER A 237 -2.65 -17.23 42.76
C SER A 237 -3.61 -16.87 41.63
N TYR A 238 -4.84 -16.51 42.00
CA TYR A 238 -5.75 -15.85 41.08
C TYR A 238 -5.23 -14.44 40.82
N LEU A 239 -4.72 -14.24 39.61
CA LEU A 239 -4.24 -12.95 39.16
C LEU A 239 -5.30 -12.41 38.21
N GLN A 240 -5.89 -11.26 38.56
CA GLN A 240 -6.89 -10.59 37.72
C GLN A 240 -6.34 -10.31 36.31
N TYR A 241 -5.02 -10.29 36.16
CA TYR A 241 -4.42 -10.14 34.85
C TYR A 241 -4.42 -11.41 33.97
N ASN A 242 -4.76 -12.58 34.51
CA ASN A 242 -4.86 -13.82 33.74
C ASN A 242 -6.31 -14.19 33.40
N SER A 243 -7.28 -13.34 33.78
CA SER A 243 -8.69 -13.56 33.44
C SER A 243 -8.97 -13.37 31.95
N ASN A 244 -10.03 -14.03 31.47
CA ASN A 244 -10.56 -13.85 30.12
C ASN A 244 -10.78 -12.38 29.77
N PHE A 245 -10.52 -12.04 28.51
CA PHE A 245 -10.79 -10.73 27.94
C PHE A 245 -12.30 -10.47 27.92
N SER A 246 -12.68 -9.31 28.43
CA SER A 246 -14.05 -8.81 28.43
C SER A 246 -14.41 -8.12 27.12
N TYR A 247 -15.71 -8.04 26.83
CA TYR A 247 -16.19 -7.32 25.65
C TYR A 247 -15.92 -5.80 25.74
N GLN A 248 -15.85 -5.24 26.94
CA GLN A 248 -15.52 -3.83 27.16
C GLN A 248 -14.05 -3.54 26.83
N GLU A 249 -13.13 -4.40 27.27
CA GLU A 249 -11.71 -4.31 26.88
C GLU A 249 -11.56 -4.42 25.37
N PHE A 250 -12.24 -5.38 24.75
CA PHE A 250 -12.22 -5.57 23.30
C PHE A 250 -12.68 -4.31 22.55
N GLN A 251 -13.80 -3.69 22.96
CA GLN A 251 -14.29 -2.46 22.35
C GLN A 251 -13.36 -1.26 22.60
N SER A 252 -12.81 -1.14 23.81
CA SER A 252 -11.85 -0.09 24.16
C SER A 252 -10.62 -0.17 23.24
N CYS A 253 -10.03 -1.35 23.08
CA CYS A 253 -8.90 -1.58 22.18
C CYS A 253 -9.24 -1.20 20.74
N LEU A 254 -10.40 -1.63 20.22
CA LEU A 254 -10.82 -1.28 18.86
C LEU A 254 -11.00 0.22 18.66
N SER A 255 -11.35 0.98 19.70
CA SER A 255 -11.50 2.45 19.63
C SER A 255 -10.17 3.19 19.59
N THR A 256 -9.12 2.63 20.21
CA THR A 256 -7.80 3.25 20.31
C THR A 256 -6.87 2.95 19.13
N VAL A 257 -7.19 1.92 18.34
CA VAL A 257 -6.31 1.42 17.29
C VAL A 257 -6.32 2.33 16.05
N HIS A 258 -5.12 2.74 15.62
CA HIS A 258 -4.91 3.52 14.41
C HIS A 258 -4.95 2.67 13.14
N LYS A 259 -5.17 3.31 11.98
CA LYS A 259 -5.19 2.67 10.66
C LYS A 259 -3.78 2.19 10.28
N SER A 260 -3.43 0.96 10.63
CA SER A 260 -2.21 0.29 10.15
C SER A 260 -2.46 -0.43 8.83
N SER A 261 -1.37 -0.82 8.16
CA SER A 261 -1.45 -1.72 7.01
C SER A 261 -1.97 -3.10 7.44
N PRO A 262 -2.82 -3.77 6.63
CA PRO A 262 -2.97 -5.22 6.73
C PRO A 262 -1.57 -5.88 6.48
N GLY A 263 -1.12 -6.95 7.12
CA GLY A 263 -1.75 -8.24 7.29
C GLY A 263 -1.62 -9.08 6.06
N PRO A 264 -0.82 -10.18 6.06
CA PRO A 264 -0.88 -11.14 4.96
C PRO A 264 -2.25 -11.82 4.87
N ASP A 265 -3.01 -11.86 5.96
CA ASP A 265 -4.42 -12.26 6.01
C ASP A 265 -5.38 -11.22 5.39
N ASN A 266 -4.90 -10.02 5.05
CA ASN A 266 -5.64 -8.89 4.50
C ASN A 266 -6.77 -8.30 5.37
N ILE A 267 -6.80 -8.58 6.68
CA ILE A 267 -7.89 -8.13 7.58
C ILE A 267 -7.58 -6.80 8.27
N SER A 268 -8.08 -5.67 7.79
CA SER A 268 -7.84 -4.39 8.48
C SER A 268 -8.68 -4.21 9.76
N TYR A 269 -8.20 -3.43 10.74
CA TYR A 269 -8.97 -3.03 11.92
C TYR A 269 -10.33 -2.40 11.59
N LEU A 270 -10.41 -1.67 10.47
CA LEU A 270 -11.68 -1.11 9.97
C LEU A 270 -12.72 -2.20 9.67
N MET A 271 -12.28 -3.39 9.23
CA MET A 271 -13.18 -4.52 9.02
C MET A 271 -13.73 -5.04 10.36
N ILE A 272 -12.86 -5.20 11.36
CA ILE A 272 -13.24 -5.69 12.70
C ILE A 272 -14.19 -4.71 13.40
N GLN A 273 -13.93 -3.40 13.27
CA GLN A 273 -14.81 -2.34 13.80
C GLN A 273 -16.22 -2.36 13.17
N ASN A 274 -16.34 -2.77 11.91
CA ASN A 274 -17.61 -2.83 11.18
C ASN A 274 -18.27 -4.22 11.18
N LEU A 275 -17.80 -5.15 12.01
CA LEU A 275 -18.51 -6.41 12.28
C LEU A 275 -19.77 -6.17 13.12
N THR A 276 -20.73 -7.08 13.03
CA THR A 276 -21.87 -7.07 13.96
C THR A 276 -21.42 -7.35 15.39
N SER A 277 -22.18 -6.87 16.38
CA SER A 277 -21.88 -7.14 17.80
C SER A 277 -21.83 -8.64 18.12
N VAL A 278 -22.64 -9.45 17.42
CA VAL A 278 -22.62 -10.92 17.52
C VAL A 278 -21.29 -11.47 16.99
N SER A 279 -20.89 -11.08 15.77
CA SER A 279 -19.61 -11.50 15.19
C SER A 279 -18.41 -11.07 16.05
N GLN A 280 -18.43 -9.87 16.62
CA GLN A 280 -17.37 -9.38 17.52
C GLN A 280 -17.29 -10.20 18.81
N LYS A 281 -18.43 -10.55 19.43
CA LYS A 281 -18.46 -11.41 20.62
C LYS A 281 -17.92 -12.82 20.30
N ASN A 282 -18.24 -13.35 19.13
CA ASN A 282 -17.71 -14.64 18.70
C ASN A 282 -16.20 -14.56 18.43
N LEU A 283 -15.71 -13.49 17.80
CA LEU A 283 -14.27 -13.25 17.66
C LEU A 283 -13.56 -13.16 19.03
N LEU A 284 -14.18 -12.50 20.01
CA LEU A 284 -13.67 -12.46 21.39
C LEU A 284 -13.61 -13.85 22.03
N ARG A 285 -14.60 -14.72 21.78
CA ARG A 285 -14.56 -16.12 22.24
C ARG A 285 -13.36 -16.86 21.67
N LEU A 286 -13.04 -16.66 20.39
CA LEU A 286 -11.83 -17.24 19.80
C LEU A 286 -10.56 -16.76 20.51
N PHE A 287 -10.43 -15.46 20.79
CA PHE A 287 -9.26 -14.94 21.51
C PHE A 287 -9.15 -15.52 22.93
N ASN A 288 -10.26 -15.64 23.64
CA ASN A 288 -10.27 -16.29 24.95
C ASN A 288 -9.96 -17.78 24.86
N ARG A 289 -10.35 -18.45 23.77
CA ARG A 289 -10.01 -19.85 23.52
C ARG A 289 -8.50 -20.02 23.30
N ILE A 290 -7.91 -19.19 22.44
CA ILE A 290 -6.45 -19.13 22.21
C ILE A 290 -5.70 -18.90 23.53
N TRP A 291 -6.20 -17.98 24.35
CA TRP A 291 -5.61 -17.66 25.66
C TRP A 291 -5.64 -18.86 26.62
N ASN A 292 -6.79 -19.53 26.76
CA ASN A 292 -6.98 -20.63 27.71
C ASN A 292 -6.39 -21.97 27.26
N GLU A 293 -6.34 -22.22 25.94
CA GLU A 293 -5.76 -23.45 25.38
C GLU A 293 -4.23 -23.35 25.22
N HIS A 294 -3.64 -22.18 25.52
CA HIS A 294 -2.21 -21.91 25.39
C HIS A 294 -1.63 -22.29 24.02
N TYR A 295 -2.44 -22.12 22.98
CA TYR A 295 -2.11 -22.54 21.62
C TYR A 295 -2.12 -21.34 20.67
N PHE A 296 -0.96 -21.05 20.10
CA PHE A 296 -0.81 -20.00 19.11
C PHE A 296 -1.08 -20.53 17.70
N PRO A 297 -1.98 -19.87 16.93
CA PRO A 297 -2.25 -20.28 15.56
C PRO A 297 -0.99 -20.31 14.69
N THR A 298 -0.82 -21.36 13.91
CA THR A 298 0.36 -21.56 13.06
C THR A 298 0.51 -20.44 12.02
N LEU A 299 -0.60 -19.95 11.49
CA LEU A 299 -0.64 -18.79 10.59
C LEU A 299 0.00 -17.53 11.20
N TRP A 300 0.04 -17.41 12.53
CA TRP A 300 0.64 -16.26 13.21
C TRP A 300 2.13 -16.46 13.50
N LEU A 301 2.61 -17.71 13.57
CA LEU A 301 4.00 -18.06 13.84
C LEU A 301 4.95 -17.79 12.65
N TYR A 302 4.46 -17.91 11.41
CA TYR A 302 5.27 -17.63 10.21
C TYR A 302 5.56 -16.14 9.99
N ILE A 303 5.02 -15.26 10.82
CA ILE A 303 5.01 -13.81 10.61
C ILE A 303 5.68 -13.14 11.81
N VAL A 304 7.02 -13.13 11.82
CA VAL A 304 7.84 -12.50 12.88
C VAL A 304 7.55 -10.98 13.01
N PHE A 305 6.89 -10.35 12.03
CA PHE A 305 6.42 -8.97 12.18
C PHE A 305 5.05 -8.74 11.54
N SER A 306 4.08 -8.41 12.39
CA SER A 306 2.75 -7.86 12.06
C SER A 306 1.70 -8.85 11.53
N PHE A 307 0.88 -9.38 12.44
CA PHE A 307 -0.57 -9.09 12.36
C PHE A 307 -1.40 -9.27 13.64
N SER A 308 -1.13 -10.30 14.42
CA SER A 308 -1.94 -10.59 15.62
C SER A 308 -1.26 -10.21 16.94
N PHE A 309 0.06 -10.01 16.88
CA PHE A 309 0.85 -9.55 18.01
C PHE A 309 0.36 -8.19 18.53
N HIS A 310 -0.08 -7.28 17.66
CA HIS A 310 -0.46 -5.95 18.12
C HIS A 310 -1.81 -5.90 18.82
N LEU A 311 -2.77 -6.77 18.50
CA LEU A 311 -4.04 -6.83 19.25
C LEU A 311 -3.83 -7.53 20.58
N ALA A 312 -3.14 -8.68 20.59
CA ALA A 312 -2.84 -9.45 21.79
C ALA A 312 -1.91 -8.67 22.76
N CYS A 313 -0.82 -8.07 22.27
CA CYS A 313 0.05 -7.21 23.09
C CYS A 313 -0.62 -5.91 23.55
N PHE A 314 -1.68 -5.44 22.86
CA PHE A 314 -2.49 -4.33 23.37
C PHE A 314 -3.33 -4.73 24.59
N PHE A 315 -3.79 -5.98 24.65
CA PHE A 315 -4.54 -6.47 25.80
C PHE A 315 -3.64 -6.53 27.04
N ARG A 316 -2.42 -7.08 26.93
CA ARG A 316 -1.40 -7.06 28.00
C ARG A 316 0.04 -7.09 27.43
N PRO A 317 0.93 -6.14 27.80
CA PRO A 317 2.30 -6.06 27.28
C PRO A 317 3.21 -7.26 27.58
N GLN A 318 2.84 -8.15 28.51
CA GLN A 318 3.65 -9.32 28.88
C GLN A 318 3.65 -10.43 27.81
N LEU A 319 2.77 -10.35 26.81
CA LEU A 319 2.78 -11.25 25.64
C LEU A 319 4.05 -11.14 24.77
N CYS A 320 4.86 -10.08 24.96
CA CYS A 320 6.13 -9.91 24.25
C CYS A 320 7.26 -10.84 24.72
N PHE A 321 7.07 -11.61 25.79
CA PHE A 321 8.09 -12.49 26.40
C PHE A 321 7.88 -13.99 26.10
N MET A 322 7.01 -14.32 25.15
CA MET A 322 6.72 -15.71 24.74
C MET A 322 7.53 -16.18 23.52
N ASP A 323 8.59 -15.45 23.14
CA ASP A 323 9.56 -15.86 22.11
C ASP A 323 10.88 -16.34 22.75
#